data_AF-A0A2M9PG94-F1
#
_entry.id   AF-A0A2M9PG94-F1
#
_cell.length_a   1.000
_cell.length_b   1.000
_cell.length_c   1.000
_cell.angle_alpha   90.00
_cell.angle_beta   90.00
_cell.angle_gamma   90.00
#
_symmetry.space_group_name_H-M   'P 1'
#
loop_
_entity.id
_entity.type
_entity.pdbx_description
1 polymer ?
#
loop_
_entity_poly.entity_id
_entity_poly.type
_entity_poly.pdbx_seq_one_letter_code
_entity_poly.pdbx_strand_id
1 'polypeptide(L)' 'MGATRRSRDAVVREIIAESLAAYPGPCPCPYSVSPRSGRCGGRSAWSKPGGAEPFCFPDDIPKTMIEARR' A
#
# COMPACT_ATOMS: atom_id res chain seq x y z
N MET A 1 12.73 28.89 5.43
CA MET A 1 12.71 27.42 5.28
C MET A 1 11.29 26.97 5.58
N GLY A 2 10.45 26.88 4.53
CA GLY A 2 9.03 26.57 4.70
C GLY A 2 8.86 25.11 5.08
N ALA A 3 8.16 24.85 6.19
CA ALA A 3 7.69 23.52 6.54
C ALA A 3 6.89 22.98 5.35
N THR A 4 7.48 22.05 4.60
CA THR A 4 6.93 21.60 3.33
C THR A 4 5.81 20.63 3.65
N ARG A 5 4.59 21.16 3.77
CA ARG A 5 3.37 20.37 3.96
C ARG A 5 3.33 19.33 2.83
N ARG A 6 3.43 18.05 3.16
CA ARG A 6 3.53 17.01 2.13
C ARG A 6 2.24 16.99 1.31
N SER A 7 2.35 16.82 0.00
CA SER A 7 1.17 16.65 -0.85
C SER A 7 0.46 15.35 -0.47
N ARG A 8 -0.88 15.35 -0.46
CA ARG A 8 -1.69 14.14 -0.16
C ARG A 8 -1.22 12.92 -0.96
N ASP A 9 -0.99 13.11 -2.25
CA ASP A 9 -0.50 12.07 -3.16
C ASP A 9 0.90 11.53 -2.75
N ALA A 10 1.81 12.39 -2.29
CA ALA A 10 3.11 11.96 -1.79
C ALA A 10 2.98 11.15 -0.50
N VAL A 11 2.13 11.60 0.44
CA VAL A 11 1.84 10.88 1.68
C VAL A 11 1.24 9.51 1.40
N VAL A 12 0.26 9.44 0.50
CA VAL A 12 -0.41 8.19 0.11
C VAL A 12 0.58 7.20 -0.48
N ARG A 13 1.44 7.65 -1.41
CA ARG A 13 2.47 6.79 -2.01
C ARG A 13 3.45 6.28 -0.98
N GLU A 14 3.83 7.10 -0.01
CA GLU A 14 4.72 6.69 1.08
C GLU A 14 4.07 5.62 1.95
N ILE A 15 2.82 5.83 2.39
CA ILE A 15 2.08 4.85 3.19
C ILE A 15 1.97 3.50 2.48
N ILE A 16 1.61 3.52 1.18
CA ILE A 16 1.55 2.30 0.37
C ILE A 16 2.94 1.66 0.27
N ALA A 17 3.99 2.44 0.01
CA ALA A 17 5.35 1.91 -0.07
C ALA A 17 5.82 1.28 1.26
N GLU A 18 5.55 1.92 2.39
CA GLU A 18 5.82 1.38 3.73
C GLU A 18 5.06 0.08 3.96
N SER A 19 3.77 0.05 3.61
CA SER A 19 2.95 -1.16 3.77
C SER A 19 3.41 -2.31 2.88
N LEU A 20 3.87 -2.02 1.67
CA LEU A 20 4.46 -2.99 0.76
C LEU A 20 5.80 -3.51 1.28
N ALA A 21 6.64 -2.62 1.81
CA ALA A 21 7.95 -2.98 2.37
C ALA A 21 7.84 -3.81 3.65
N ALA A 22 6.79 -3.57 4.45
CA ALA A 22 6.50 -4.34 5.65
C ALA A 22 6.00 -5.76 5.36
N TYR A 23 5.55 -6.05 4.13
CA TYR A 23 5.05 -7.37 3.75
C TYR A 23 6.18 -8.26 3.20
N PRO A 24 6.60 -9.32 3.92
CA PRO A 24 7.75 -10.15 3.54
C PRO A 24 7.45 -11.16 2.43
N GLY A 25 6.19 -11.27 1.99
CA GLY A 25 5.72 -12.30 1.07
C GLY A 25 5.65 -11.86 -0.40
N PRO A 26 5.55 -12.81 -1.33
CA PRO A 26 5.14 -12.50 -2.69
C PRO A 26 3.67 -12.07 -2.70
N CYS A 27 3.30 -11.23 -3.66
CA CYS A 27 1.93 -10.80 -3.87
C CYS A 27 1.27 -10.00 -2.71
N PRO A 28 1.83 -8.86 -2.26
CA PRO A 28 1.12 -8.00 -1.30
C PRO A 28 -0.19 -7.47 -1.88
N CYS A 29 -0.17 -6.98 -3.13
CA CYS A 29 -1.30 -6.28 -3.75
C CYS A 29 -1.79 -6.96 -5.03
N PRO A 30 -3.07 -6.77 -5.42
CA PRO A 30 -3.65 -7.44 -6.60
C PRO A 30 -2.97 -7.04 -7.92
N TYR A 31 -2.44 -5.81 -7.99
CA TYR A 31 -1.67 -5.33 -9.14
C TYR A 31 -0.21 -5.76 -9.13
N SER A 32 0.29 -6.32 -8.02
CA SER A 32 1.69 -6.77 -7.96
C SER A 32 1.90 -7.95 -8.92
N VAL A 33 3.12 -8.06 -9.42
CA VAL A 33 3.53 -9.09 -10.37
C VAL A 33 4.60 -9.94 -9.72
N SER A 34 4.31 -11.22 -9.59
CA SER A 34 5.27 -12.22 -9.14
C SER A 34 5.98 -12.82 -10.36
N PRO A 35 7.31 -13.00 -10.32
CA PRO A 35 8.07 -13.62 -11.41
C PRO A 35 7.58 -15.03 -11.77
N ARG A 36 7.02 -15.76 -10.81
CA ARG A 36 6.60 -17.16 -11.01
C ARG A 36 5.14 -17.34 -11.42
N SER A 37 4.29 -16.38 -11.09
CA SER A 37 2.83 -16.56 -11.22
C SER A 37 2.14 -15.43 -11.99
N GLY A 38 2.91 -14.47 -12.52
CA GLY A 38 2.39 -13.29 -13.19
C GLY A 38 1.66 -12.36 -12.22
N ARG A 39 0.57 -11.75 -12.68
CA ARG A 39 -0.25 -10.84 -11.86
C ARG A 39 -0.91 -11.59 -10.69
N CYS A 40 -0.82 -11.03 -9.50
CA CYS A 40 -1.30 -11.67 -8.29
C CYS A 40 -2.83 -11.74 -8.23
N GLY A 41 -3.52 -10.65 -8.57
CA GLY A 41 -4.99 -10.58 -8.59
C GLY A 41 -5.59 -11.01 -7.26
N GLY A 42 -6.55 -11.94 -7.30
CA GLY A 42 -7.22 -12.49 -6.11
C GLY A 42 -6.33 -13.34 -5.19
N ARG A 43 -5.08 -13.64 -5.57
CA ARG A 43 -4.11 -14.35 -4.71
C ARG A 43 -3.31 -13.40 -3.82
N SER A 44 -3.52 -12.09 -3.95
CA SER A 44 -2.82 -11.08 -3.17
C SER A 44 -3.22 -11.10 -1.70
N ALA A 45 -2.31 -10.66 -0.82
CA ALA A 45 -2.57 -10.57 0.61
C ALA A 45 -3.80 -9.70 0.91
N TRP A 46 -3.90 -8.54 0.24
CA TRP A 46 -5.07 -7.65 0.30
C TRP A 46 -6.40 -8.33 -0.06
N SER A 47 -6.40 -9.29 -0.99
CA SER A 47 -7.62 -9.99 -1.41
C SER A 47 -7.90 -11.28 -0.63
N LYS A 48 -6.93 -11.79 0.13
CA LYS A 48 -7.04 -13.11 0.79
C LYS A 48 -7.65 -12.95 2.19
N PRO A 49 -8.73 -13.68 2.50
CA PRO A 49 -9.30 -13.67 3.84
C PRO A 49 -8.30 -14.26 4.85
N GLY A 50 -8.04 -13.53 5.95
CA GLY A 50 -7.11 -13.92 7.00
C GLY A 50 -5.61 -13.78 6.65
N GLY A 51 -5.29 -13.06 5.57
CA GLY A 51 -3.93 -12.69 5.20
C GLY A 51 -3.44 -11.42 5.91
N ALA A 52 -2.23 -10.96 5.56
CA ALA A 52 -1.85 -9.59 5.86
C ALA A 52 -2.72 -8.65 5.00
N GLU A 53 -3.22 -7.57 5.58
CA GLU A 53 -4.05 -6.56 4.91
C GLU A 53 -3.20 -5.32 4.58
N PRO A 54 -2.29 -5.37 3.58
CA PRO A 54 -1.49 -4.21 3.24
C PRO A 54 -2.33 -3.12 2.57
N PHE A 55 -1.93 -1.86 2.74
CA PHE A 55 -2.49 -0.74 1.99
C PHE A 55 -2.01 -0.82 0.54
N CYS A 56 -2.94 -1.06 -0.37
CA CYS A 56 -2.66 -1.20 -1.80
C CYS A 56 -3.18 -0.02 -2.61
N PHE A 57 -4.31 0.57 -2.21
CA PHE A 57 -4.96 1.64 -2.92
C PHE A 57 -5.04 2.91 -2.07
N PRO A 58 -5.08 4.09 -2.71
CA PRO A 58 -5.32 5.36 -2.02
C PRO A 58 -6.66 5.39 -1.27
N ASP A 59 -7.62 4.57 -1.70
CA ASP A 59 -8.94 4.46 -1.10
C ASP A 59 -8.94 3.62 0.20
N ASP A 60 -8.01 2.66 0.32
CA ASP A 60 -7.82 1.88 1.55
C ASP A 60 -7.27 2.74 2.70
N ILE A 61 -6.63 3.87 2.37
CA ILE A 61 -5.95 4.72 3.35
C ILE A 61 -6.94 5.73 3.93
N PRO A 62 -7.26 5.66 5.23
CA PRO A 62 -8.17 6.61 5.83
C PRO A 62 -7.57 8.02 5.80
N LYS A 63 -8.43 9.02 5.57
CA LYS A 63 -8.04 10.43 5.50
C LYS A 63 -7.27 10.89 6.75
N THR A 64 -7.60 10.34 7.91
CA THR A 64 -6.91 10.61 9.18
C THR A 64 -5.44 10.21 9.14
N MET A 65 -5.10 9.09 8.50
CA MET A 65 -3.71 8.64 8.34
C MET A 65 -2.92 9.54 7.38
N ILE A 66 -3.58 10.07 6.35
CA ILE A 66 -2.99 11.03 5.41
C ILE A 66 -2.71 12.36 6.12
N GLU A 67 -3.70 12.91 6.81
CA GLU A 67 -3.55 14.20 7.51
C GLU A 67 -2.55 14.11 8.67
N ALA A 68 -2.39 12.95 9.32
CA ALA A 68 -1.36 12.73 10.33
C ALA A 68 0.08 12.80 9.78
N ARG A 69 0.26 12.62 8.47
CA ARG A 69 1.57 12.60 7.78
C ARG A 69 1.81 13.83 6.90
N ARG A 70 1.00 14.89 7.04
CA ARG A 70 0.93 16.03 6.13
C ARG A 70 1.48 17.33 6.72
#